data_AF-A0A239K390-F1
#
_entry.id   AF-A0A239K390-F1
#
_cell.length_a   1.000
_cell.length_b   1.000
_cell.length_c   1.000
_cell.angle_alpha   90.00
_cell.angle_beta   90.00
_cell.angle_gamma   90.00
#
_symmetry.space_group_name_H-M   'P 1'
#
loop_
_entity.id
_entity.type
_entity.pdbx_description
1 polymer ?
#
loop_
_entity_poly.entity_id
_entity_poly.type
_entity_poly.pdbx_seq_one_letter_code
_entity_poly.pdbx_strand_id
1 'polypeptide(L)'
;MKNKNKQINKQFLMLMLAGTIGAGSLWGCSSQQATEDIAAVTATTEDEAGVQIKQESFGKTKEGEETTLYTLTNAKGMQMQITDYGATITSLLTPDREGEVGDVVLGFDSLSGYMSPEYVKSGPYFGAIVGRYGNRIADGKFTLNGQEYTLATNDGENHLHGGVKGFDKVVWEAEPLPGQNAVRFKYVSPDGEEGYPGTLTSIVTYTLTDDNEIKIDYEATTDKATPVNLTNHSYLNLAAGEAEDALGHIVTLNADKYTVVDETLIPTGELRDVKGTVMDFTTPQAIGARVNQVEGGGYDHNYVLTDTSEKLKKAATVYEPTTGRVMEVFTTEPGIQFYSGNFLDGTITGSGGETYRKHYGFALETQHFPNSPNQPKFPSTILEPGETYETTTIYKFSTRDEE
;
A
#
# COMPACT_ATOMS: atom_id res chain seq x y z
N MET A 1 35.76 43.23 -6.55
CA MET A 1 35.45 44.47 -7.31
C MET A 1 34.64 44.13 -8.55
N LYS A 2 33.45 44.72 -8.64
CA LYS A 2 32.56 44.98 -9.81
C LYS A 2 31.83 43.82 -10.52
N ASN A 3 30.58 43.70 -10.08
CA ASN A 3 29.35 43.21 -10.75
C ASN A 3 29.21 43.57 -12.24
N LYS A 4 28.52 42.68 -12.97
CA LYS A 4 27.80 43.01 -14.21
C LYS A 4 26.29 42.80 -14.00
N ASN A 5 25.54 43.90 -14.00
CA ASN A 5 24.09 43.94 -14.15
C ASN A 5 23.71 43.77 -15.62
N LYS A 6 22.62 43.05 -15.90
CA LYS A 6 21.96 42.96 -17.20
C LYS A 6 20.56 43.59 -17.06
N GLN A 7 20.30 44.61 -17.87
CA GLN A 7 19.06 45.40 -17.90
C GLN A 7 17.93 44.65 -18.61
N ILE A 8 16.71 44.76 -18.06
CA ILE A 8 15.44 44.28 -18.61
C ILE A 8 14.74 45.46 -19.32
N ASN A 9 14.22 45.21 -20.53
CA ASN A 9 13.49 46.18 -21.34
C ASN A 9 11.98 46.10 -21.03
N LYS A 10 11.35 47.23 -20.74
CA LYS A 10 9.88 47.43 -20.67
C LYS A 10 9.42 48.13 -21.94
N GLN A 11 8.30 47.67 -22.52
CA GLN A 11 7.49 48.51 -23.41
C GLN A 11 6.02 48.43 -22.99
N PHE A 12 5.46 49.62 -22.78
CA PHE A 12 4.05 49.95 -22.61
C PHE A 12 3.57 50.53 -23.95
N LEU A 13 2.38 50.16 -24.42
CA LEU A 13 1.64 51.02 -25.35
C LEU A 13 0.14 50.87 -25.11
N MET A 14 -0.49 52.03 -24.89
CA MET A 14 -1.89 52.27 -24.64
C MET A 14 -2.42 53.03 -25.86
N LEU A 15 -3.57 52.66 -26.44
CA LEU A 15 -4.34 53.57 -27.29
C LEU A 15 -5.84 53.22 -27.24
N MET A 16 -6.65 54.20 -26.85
CA MET A 16 -8.10 54.23 -26.99
C MET A 16 -8.48 54.63 -28.42
N LEU A 17 -9.65 54.19 -28.91
CA LEU A 17 -10.60 55.09 -29.57
C LEU A 17 -12.03 54.51 -29.60
N ALA A 18 -12.99 55.40 -29.42
CA ALA A 18 -14.43 55.16 -29.32
C ALA A 18 -15.13 54.99 -30.67
N GLY A 19 -16.28 54.32 -30.68
CA GLY A 19 -17.20 54.22 -31.82
C GLY A 19 -18.61 53.84 -31.38
N THR A 20 -19.60 54.55 -31.92
CA THR A 20 -20.97 54.77 -31.45
C THR A 20 -22.01 53.68 -31.77
N ILE A 21 -22.94 53.51 -30.82
CA ILE A 21 -24.40 53.26 -30.88
C ILE A 21 -24.99 52.75 -32.21
N GLY A 22 -25.54 51.53 -32.18
CA GLY A 22 -26.52 51.00 -33.12
C GLY A 22 -27.47 50.04 -32.41
N ALA A 23 -28.74 50.42 -32.31
CA ALA A 23 -29.80 49.61 -31.71
C ALA A 23 -30.25 48.50 -32.67
N GLY A 24 -30.41 47.28 -32.15
CA GLY A 24 -30.89 46.12 -32.91
C GLY A 24 -31.25 44.98 -31.97
N SER A 25 -32.47 44.99 -31.47
CA SER A 25 -33.08 43.94 -30.65
C SER A 25 -33.49 42.74 -31.50
N LEU A 26 -32.88 41.57 -31.32
CA LEU A 26 -33.41 40.28 -31.78
C LEU A 26 -32.97 39.12 -30.86
N TRP A 27 -33.95 38.60 -30.12
CA TRP A 27 -34.18 37.20 -29.73
C TRP A 27 -33.02 36.42 -29.09
N GLY A 28 -33.01 36.38 -27.76
CA GLY A 28 -32.30 35.37 -26.98
C GLY A 28 -33.12 34.09 -26.86
N CYS A 29 -32.70 33.03 -27.54
CA CYS A 29 -33.00 31.66 -27.12
C CYS A 29 -31.88 31.23 -26.17
N SER A 30 -32.24 31.02 -24.90
CA SER A 30 -31.38 30.42 -23.89
C SER A 30 -31.08 28.98 -24.28
N SER A 31 -29.83 28.71 -24.66
CA SER A 31 -29.30 27.36 -24.76
C SER A 31 -28.94 26.88 -23.37
N GLN A 32 -29.86 26.15 -22.74
CA GLN A 32 -29.60 25.45 -21.50
C GLN A 32 -28.82 24.18 -21.85
N GLN A 33 -27.50 24.22 -21.65
CA GLN A 33 -26.66 23.03 -21.62
C GLN A 33 -27.17 22.14 -20.49
N ALA A 34 -27.75 21.00 -20.84
CA ALA A 34 -28.01 19.92 -19.91
C ALA A 34 -26.66 19.35 -19.49
N THR A 35 -26.28 19.58 -18.24
CA THR A 35 -25.31 18.75 -17.52
C THR A 35 -25.98 17.40 -17.28
N GLU A 36 -25.53 16.37 -17.97
CA GLU A 36 -25.85 14.99 -17.61
C GLU A 36 -25.10 14.67 -16.32
N ASP A 37 -25.80 14.70 -15.19
CA ASP A 37 -25.38 14.03 -13.97
C ASP A 37 -25.33 12.53 -14.25
N ILE A 38 -24.12 11.99 -14.39
CA ILE A 38 -23.91 10.54 -14.41
C ILE A 38 -24.16 10.07 -12.97
N ALA A 39 -25.39 9.66 -12.68
CA ALA A 39 -25.70 8.97 -11.44
C ALA A 39 -24.81 7.72 -11.34
N ALA A 40 -23.99 7.65 -10.30
CA ALA A 40 -23.19 6.48 -10.00
C ALA A 40 -24.13 5.27 -9.84
N VAL A 41 -24.03 4.30 -10.74
CA VAL A 41 -24.79 3.06 -10.64
C VAL A 41 -24.15 2.23 -9.54
N THR A 42 -24.78 2.19 -8.36
CA THR A 42 -24.39 1.26 -7.29
C THR A 42 -24.96 -0.11 -7.64
N ALA A 43 -24.10 -1.11 -7.76
CA ALA A 43 -24.49 -2.51 -7.90
C ALA A 43 -24.24 -3.24 -6.58
N THR A 44 -25.10 -4.19 -6.24
CA THR A 44 -24.94 -5.03 -5.05
C THR A 44 -25.04 -6.49 -5.48
N THR A 45 -24.06 -7.28 -5.06
CA THR A 45 -24.08 -8.74 -5.18
C THR A 45 -24.42 -9.34 -3.82
N GLU A 46 -25.39 -10.25 -3.78
CA GLU A 46 -25.94 -10.85 -2.57
C GLU A 46 -25.87 -12.39 -2.67
N ASP A 47 -25.58 -13.05 -1.55
CA ASP A 47 -25.67 -14.51 -1.45
C ASP A 47 -27.02 -14.97 -0.87
N GLU A 48 -27.24 -16.28 -0.80
CA GLU A 48 -28.49 -16.84 -0.24
C GLU A 48 -28.69 -16.53 1.26
N ALA A 49 -27.64 -16.10 1.97
CA ALA A 49 -27.68 -15.73 3.39
C ALA A 49 -27.84 -14.22 3.64
N GLY A 50 -27.88 -13.39 2.58
CA GLY A 50 -28.07 -11.94 2.66
C GLY A 50 -26.80 -11.13 2.93
N VAL A 51 -25.60 -11.73 2.79
CA VAL A 51 -24.33 -10.99 2.82
C VAL A 51 -24.19 -10.23 1.51
N GLN A 52 -24.01 -8.91 1.62
CA GLN A 52 -23.97 -8.01 0.48
C GLN A 52 -22.58 -7.38 0.34
N ILE A 53 -22.00 -7.49 -0.87
CA ILE A 53 -20.82 -6.72 -1.26
C ILE A 53 -21.30 -5.59 -2.14
N LYS A 54 -21.17 -4.35 -1.64
CA LYS A 54 -21.54 -3.14 -2.39
C LYS A 54 -20.43 -2.81 -3.38
N GLN A 55 -20.83 -2.43 -4.60
CA GLN A 55 -19.94 -2.04 -5.68
C GLN A 55 -20.30 -0.65 -6.21
N GLU A 56 -19.28 0.18 -6.40
CA GLU A 56 -19.43 1.52 -6.99
C GLU A 56 -18.22 1.87 -7.87
N SER A 57 -18.39 2.81 -8.80
CA SER A 57 -17.26 3.27 -9.62
C SER A 57 -16.26 4.03 -8.75
N PHE A 58 -14.97 3.70 -8.88
CA PHE A 58 -13.88 4.38 -8.17
C PHE A 58 -13.13 5.42 -9.03
N GLY A 59 -13.44 5.46 -10.32
CA GLY A 59 -12.84 6.35 -11.31
C GLY A 59 -12.31 5.58 -12.52
N LYS A 60 -11.52 6.27 -13.36
CA LYS A 60 -10.86 5.68 -14.53
C LYS A 60 -9.37 5.93 -14.54
N THR A 61 -8.61 4.95 -15.03
CA THR A 61 -7.17 5.10 -15.26
C THR A 61 -6.88 6.14 -16.35
N LYS A 62 -5.61 6.49 -16.55
CA LYS A 62 -5.16 7.42 -17.60
C LYS A 62 -5.42 6.83 -18.99
N GLU A 63 -5.40 5.50 -19.06
CA GLU A 63 -5.65 4.66 -20.23
C GLU A 63 -7.16 4.47 -20.49
N GLY A 64 -8.02 4.92 -19.56
CA GLY A 64 -9.48 4.88 -19.69
C GLY A 64 -10.14 3.60 -19.18
N GLU A 65 -9.40 2.74 -18.47
CA GLU A 65 -9.95 1.55 -17.82
C GLU A 65 -10.80 1.98 -16.63
N GLU A 66 -12.03 1.46 -16.53
CA GLU A 66 -12.91 1.67 -15.39
C GLU A 66 -12.36 0.92 -14.17
N THR A 67 -12.52 1.51 -12.99
CA THR A 67 -12.17 0.88 -11.72
C THR A 67 -13.37 0.85 -10.80
N THR A 68 -13.43 -0.19 -9.96
CA THR A 68 -14.54 -0.47 -9.05
C THR A 68 -14.03 -0.43 -7.62
N LEU A 69 -14.86 0.08 -6.71
CA LEU A 69 -14.69 0.01 -5.27
C LEU A 69 -15.67 -1.02 -4.71
N TYR A 70 -15.15 -1.96 -3.93
CA TYR A 70 -15.87 -3.02 -3.25
C TYR A 70 -15.91 -2.71 -1.76
N THR A 71 -17.10 -2.65 -1.16
CA THR A 71 -17.27 -2.47 0.29
C THR A 71 -17.80 -3.76 0.91
N LEU A 72 -17.05 -4.29 1.86
CA LEU A 72 -17.39 -5.46 2.66
C LEU A 72 -17.71 -5.00 4.08
N THR A 73 -18.73 -5.57 4.71
CA THR A 73 -19.09 -5.28 6.11
C THR A 73 -19.40 -6.58 6.82
N ASN A 74 -18.83 -6.79 8.01
CA ASN A 74 -19.08 -8.00 8.80
C ASN A 74 -20.25 -7.82 9.78
N ALA A 75 -20.63 -8.90 10.47
CA ALA A 75 -21.74 -8.87 11.43
C ALA A 75 -21.52 -7.95 12.64
N LYS A 76 -20.26 -7.57 12.93
CA LYS A 76 -19.90 -6.64 14.02
C LYS A 76 -19.83 -5.17 13.56
N GLY A 77 -20.09 -4.89 12.27
CA GLY A 77 -20.07 -3.53 11.72
C GLY A 77 -18.69 -3.01 11.31
N MET A 78 -17.63 -3.85 11.39
CA MET A 78 -16.35 -3.51 10.78
C MET A 78 -16.52 -3.46 9.26
N GLN A 79 -15.90 -2.49 8.61
CA GLN A 79 -16.02 -2.28 7.17
C GLN A 79 -14.64 -2.15 6.52
N MET A 80 -14.48 -2.78 5.36
CA MET A 80 -13.29 -2.67 4.53
C MET A 80 -13.71 -2.27 3.12
N GLN A 81 -12.98 -1.32 2.54
CA GLN A 81 -13.13 -0.93 1.14
C GLN A 81 -11.87 -1.30 0.35
N ILE A 82 -12.06 -1.93 -0.81
CA ILE A 82 -10.98 -2.37 -1.69
C ILE A 82 -11.30 -1.96 -3.12
N THR A 83 -10.35 -1.42 -3.87
CA THR A 83 -10.50 -1.18 -5.31
C THR A 83 -9.76 -2.21 -6.15
N ASP A 84 -10.27 -2.52 -7.35
CA ASP A 84 -9.59 -3.35 -8.34
C ASP A 84 -8.31 -2.71 -8.91
N TYR A 85 -8.08 -1.41 -8.73
CA TYR A 85 -6.79 -0.78 -9.03
C TYR A 85 -5.75 -1.15 -7.96
N GLY A 86 -4.77 -1.96 -8.34
CA GLY A 86 -3.73 -2.46 -7.43
C GLY A 86 -4.24 -3.43 -6.36
N ALA A 87 -5.50 -3.90 -6.46
CA ALA A 87 -6.18 -4.65 -5.41
C ALA A 87 -6.02 -3.96 -4.03
N THR A 88 -6.23 -2.63 -4.02
CA THR A 88 -5.80 -1.71 -2.96
C THR A 88 -6.86 -1.56 -1.88
N ILE A 89 -6.49 -1.75 -0.61
CA ILE A 89 -7.32 -1.36 0.54
C ILE A 89 -7.35 0.17 0.61
N THR A 90 -8.52 0.79 0.45
CA THR A 90 -8.68 2.24 0.46
C THR A 90 -9.19 2.80 1.78
N SER A 91 -9.90 1.97 2.56
CA SER A 91 -10.48 2.34 3.85
C SER A 91 -10.67 1.10 4.72
N LEU A 92 -10.46 1.26 6.02
CA LEU A 92 -10.65 0.23 7.02
C LEU A 92 -11.23 0.81 8.31
N LEU A 93 -12.54 0.67 8.47
CA LEU A 93 -13.29 1.24 9.59
C LEU A 93 -13.35 0.24 10.75
N THR A 94 -12.77 0.63 11.89
CA THR A 94 -12.71 -0.21 13.09
C THR A 94 -13.20 0.54 14.34
N PRO A 95 -13.95 -0.12 15.24
CA PRO A 95 -14.38 0.50 16.49
C PRO A 95 -13.19 0.67 17.46
N ASP A 96 -13.20 1.76 18.22
CA ASP A 96 -12.35 1.93 19.40
C ASP A 96 -12.99 1.31 20.66
N ARG A 97 -12.36 1.51 21.83
CA ARG A 97 -12.89 0.98 23.11
C ARG A 97 -14.25 1.54 23.51
N GLU A 98 -14.60 2.74 23.06
CA GLU A 98 -15.90 3.40 23.32
C GLU A 98 -16.95 3.04 22.26
N GLY A 99 -16.55 2.34 21.19
CA GLY A 99 -17.38 1.94 20.06
C GLY A 99 -17.41 2.97 18.93
N GLU A 100 -16.61 4.03 19.00
CA GLU A 100 -16.49 5.02 17.93
C GLU A 100 -15.67 4.44 16.78
N VAL A 101 -16.21 4.56 15.57
CA VAL A 101 -15.64 3.95 14.37
C VAL A 101 -14.73 4.95 13.67
N GLY A 102 -13.49 4.52 13.40
CA GLY A 102 -12.50 5.33 12.71
C GLY A 102 -11.78 4.55 11.61
N ASP A 103 -11.37 5.27 10.56
CA ASP A 103 -10.54 4.71 9.49
C ASP A 103 -9.09 4.62 9.96
N VAL A 104 -8.55 3.40 9.98
CA VAL A 104 -7.21 3.13 10.50
C VAL A 104 -6.17 2.94 9.41
N VAL A 105 -6.51 3.15 8.14
CA VAL A 105 -5.54 3.13 7.03
C VAL A 105 -5.40 4.50 6.36
N LEU A 106 -4.22 4.77 5.81
CA LEU A 106 -4.01 5.92 4.94
C LEU A 106 -4.40 5.54 3.51
N GLY A 107 -5.02 6.47 2.79
CA GLY A 107 -5.50 6.23 1.43
C GLY A 107 -6.10 7.47 0.79
N PHE A 108 -6.95 7.25 -0.21
CA PHE A 108 -7.70 8.30 -0.88
C PHE A 108 -9.14 7.86 -1.15
N ASP A 109 -10.04 8.84 -1.16
CA ASP A 109 -11.47 8.64 -1.41
C ASP A 109 -11.81 8.35 -2.89
N SER A 110 -10.83 8.49 -3.80
CA SER A 110 -11.02 8.23 -5.24
C SER A 110 -9.71 7.82 -5.91
N LEU A 111 -9.82 7.16 -7.07
CA LEU A 111 -8.66 6.78 -7.89
C LEU A 111 -7.76 7.97 -8.24
N SER A 112 -8.32 9.18 -8.37
CA SER A 112 -7.55 10.38 -8.72
C SER A 112 -6.42 10.68 -7.72
N GLY A 113 -6.60 10.34 -6.44
CA GLY A 113 -5.56 10.50 -5.41
C GLY A 113 -4.38 9.56 -5.66
N TYR A 114 -4.67 8.27 -5.92
CA TYR A 114 -3.69 7.24 -6.29
C TYR A 114 -2.97 7.50 -7.63
N MET A 115 -3.43 8.48 -8.40
CA MET A 115 -2.85 8.86 -9.69
C MET A 115 -2.29 10.29 -9.71
N SER A 116 -2.38 11.00 -8.58
CA SER A 116 -1.92 12.38 -8.44
C SER A 116 -0.40 12.47 -8.67
N PRO A 117 0.10 13.59 -9.22
CA PRO A 117 1.54 13.79 -9.40
C PRO A 117 2.32 13.64 -8.09
N GLU A 118 1.77 14.10 -6.97
CA GLU A 118 2.36 14.03 -5.63
C GLU A 118 2.48 12.58 -5.15
N TYR A 119 1.40 11.79 -5.29
CA TYR A 119 1.42 10.37 -4.94
C TYR A 119 2.37 9.56 -5.83
N VAL A 120 2.31 9.75 -7.15
CA VAL A 120 3.17 9.02 -8.10
C VAL A 120 4.64 9.35 -7.87
N LYS A 121 4.96 10.62 -7.54
CA LYS A 121 6.34 11.05 -7.27
C LYS A 121 6.86 10.49 -5.94
N SER A 122 6.04 10.51 -4.89
CA SER A 122 6.44 10.02 -3.56
C SER A 122 6.48 8.49 -3.50
N GLY A 123 5.66 7.82 -4.31
CA GLY A 123 5.57 6.37 -4.40
C GLY A 123 5.40 5.69 -3.04
N PRO A 124 4.38 6.02 -2.23
CA PRO A 124 4.24 5.42 -0.91
C PRO A 124 3.48 4.09 -0.93
N TYR A 125 2.84 3.69 -2.05
CA TYR A 125 2.14 2.40 -2.22
C TYR A 125 0.96 2.16 -1.26
N PHE A 126 0.25 3.21 -0.83
CA PHE A 126 -0.85 3.10 0.16
C PHE A 126 -1.82 1.97 -0.15
N GLY A 127 -1.87 0.97 0.75
CA GLY A 127 -2.89 -0.08 0.74
C GLY A 127 -2.79 -1.12 -0.37
N ALA A 128 -1.86 -0.95 -1.31
CA ALA A 128 -1.83 -1.72 -2.55
C ALA A 128 -1.18 -3.10 -2.37
N ILE A 129 -1.51 -4.02 -3.26
CA ILE A 129 -0.71 -5.23 -3.46
C ILE A 129 0.56 -4.88 -4.21
N VAL A 130 1.67 -5.25 -3.61
CA VAL A 130 3.00 -5.10 -4.20
C VAL A 130 3.43 -6.41 -4.84
N GLY A 131 3.96 -6.32 -6.05
CA GLY A 131 4.51 -7.43 -6.82
C GLY A 131 5.03 -6.97 -8.19
N ARG A 132 5.75 -7.80 -8.94
CA ARG A 132 5.99 -9.24 -8.71
C ARG A 132 6.87 -9.57 -7.50
N TYR A 133 7.71 -8.63 -7.09
CA TYR A 133 8.60 -8.77 -5.93
C TYR A 133 8.51 -7.55 -5.01
N GLY A 134 8.07 -7.80 -3.77
CA GLY A 134 8.04 -6.83 -2.68
C GLY A 134 9.44 -6.49 -2.18
N ASN A 135 9.62 -5.21 -1.87
CA ASN A 135 10.87 -4.60 -1.45
C ASN A 135 11.95 -4.59 -2.56
N ARG A 136 13.22 -4.53 -2.19
CA ARG A 136 14.33 -4.21 -3.09
C ARG A 136 15.03 -5.43 -3.68
N ILE A 137 15.49 -5.29 -4.92
CA ILE A 137 16.49 -6.17 -5.56
C ILE A 137 17.69 -5.29 -5.96
N ALA A 138 18.87 -5.66 -5.48
CA ALA A 138 20.11 -4.91 -5.67
C ALA A 138 20.44 -4.74 -7.15
N ASP A 139 20.85 -3.54 -7.55
CA ASP A 139 21.24 -3.16 -8.92
C ASP A 139 20.13 -3.39 -9.98
N GLY A 140 18.90 -3.70 -9.53
CA GLY A 140 17.84 -4.21 -10.38
C GLY A 140 18.23 -5.46 -11.15
N LYS A 141 19.03 -6.35 -10.57
CA LYS A 141 19.54 -7.55 -11.25
C LYS A 141 19.46 -8.77 -10.37
N PHE A 142 19.30 -9.92 -11.01
CA PHE A 142 19.48 -11.22 -10.36
C PHE A 142 19.90 -12.27 -11.40
N THR A 143 20.47 -13.37 -10.93
CA THR A 143 20.82 -14.52 -11.79
C THR A 143 19.94 -15.70 -11.43
N LEU A 144 19.28 -16.27 -12.43
CA LEU A 144 18.45 -17.46 -12.28
C LEU A 144 18.83 -18.47 -13.37
N ASN A 145 19.11 -19.72 -12.96
CA ASN A 145 19.50 -20.80 -13.87
C ASN A 145 20.68 -20.44 -14.80
N GLY A 146 21.63 -19.63 -14.29
CA GLY A 146 22.82 -19.19 -15.04
C GLY A 146 22.57 -18.04 -16.03
N GLN A 147 21.35 -17.52 -16.10
CA GLN A 147 20.99 -16.34 -16.89
C GLN A 147 20.83 -15.12 -15.98
N GLU A 148 21.47 -14.00 -16.34
CA GLU A 148 21.25 -12.70 -15.69
C GLU A 148 19.99 -12.03 -16.25
N TYR A 149 19.17 -11.50 -15.36
CA TYR A 149 17.99 -10.69 -15.67
C TYR A 149 18.23 -9.26 -15.19
N THR A 150 17.76 -8.28 -15.97
CA THR A 150 17.79 -6.86 -15.61
C THR A 150 16.36 -6.34 -15.52
N LEU A 151 16.04 -5.79 -14.37
CA LEU A 151 14.76 -5.20 -14.00
C LEU A 151 14.84 -3.67 -14.11
N ALA A 152 13.69 -3.00 -14.08
CA ALA A 152 13.68 -1.54 -14.02
C ALA A 152 14.27 -1.03 -12.70
N THR A 153 15.19 -0.06 -12.75
CA THR A 153 15.72 0.59 -11.55
C THR A 153 14.90 1.85 -11.25
N ASN A 154 13.92 1.72 -10.36
CA ASN A 154 12.98 2.77 -9.98
C ASN A 154 13.27 3.39 -8.61
N ASP A 155 14.29 2.90 -7.89
CA ASP A 155 14.74 3.43 -6.60
C ASP A 155 16.27 3.58 -6.60
N GLY A 156 16.75 4.70 -7.15
CA GLY A 156 18.19 4.89 -7.38
C GLY A 156 18.75 3.87 -8.38
N GLU A 157 19.76 3.12 -7.96
CA GLU A 157 20.35 2.02 -8.74
C GLU A 157 19.62 0.69 -8.53
N ASN A 158 18.66 0.63 -7.59
CA ASN A 158 17.97 -0.59 -7.21
C ASN A 158 16.58 -0.70 -7.87
N HIS A 159 16.08 -1.94 -7.93
CA HIS A 159 14.68 -2.23 -8.25
C HIS A 159 13.87 -2.30 -6.96
N LEU A 160 12.68 -1.71 -6.94
CA LEU A 160 11.81 -1.62 -5.77
C LEU A 160 10.36 -1.96 -6.14
N HIS A 161 9.73 -2.82 -5.33
CA HIS A 161 8.28 -3.08 -5.34
C HIS A 161 7.71 -3.43 -6.73
N GLY A 162 8.44 -4.23 -7.50
CA GLY A 162 8.00 -4.71 -8.80
C GLY A 162 8.25 -3.76 -9.99
N GLY A 163 8.75 -2.55 -9.77
CA GLY A 163 9.26 -1.68 -10.83
C GLY A 163 8.40 -0.45 -11.12
N VAL A 164 8.47 0.05 -12.36
CA VAL A 164 7.82 1.32 -12.75
C VAL A 164 6.30 1.19 -12.72
N LYS A 165 5.78 0.11 -13.30
CA LYS A 165 4.36 -0.28 -13.25
C LYS A 165 4.25 -1.66 -12.59
N GLY A 166 4.53 -1.72 -11.30
CA GLY A 166 4.28 -2.89 -10.47
C GLY A 166 2.78 -3.20 -10.30
N PHE A 167 2.51 -4.27 -9.54
CA PHE A 167 1.16 -4.79 -9.30
C PHE A 167 0.22 -3.79 -8.62
N ASP A 168 0.78 -2.75 -7.98
CA ASP A 168 0.05 -1.67 -7.33
C ASP A 168 -0.59 -0.69 -8.34
N LYS A 169 -0.18 -0.73 -9.62
CA LYS A 169 -0.57 0.25 -10.65
C LYS A 169 -1.32 -0.36 -11.84
N VAL A 170 -1.81 -1.58 -11.69
CA VAL A 170 -2.58 -2.31 -12.72
C VAL A 170 -4.01 -2.52 -12.24
N VAL A 171 -4.96 -2.65 -13.17
CA VAL A 171 -6.34 -3.04 -12.84
C VAL A 171 -6.40 -4.56 -12.80
N TRP A 172 -6.83 -5.09 -11.66
CA TRP A 172 -7.01 -6.53 -11.44
C TRP A 172 -8.41 -6.96 -11.91
N GLU A 173 -8.53 -8.18 -12.43
CA GLU A 173 -9.84 -8.81 -12.63
C GLU A 173 -10.43 -9.14 -11.25
N ALA A 174 -11.62 -8.62 -10.93
CA ALA A 174 -12.24 -8.78 -9.62
C ALA A 174 -13.50 -9.67 -9.66
N GLU A 175 -13.60 -10.57 -8.70
CA GLU A 175 -14.70 -11.50 -8.48
C GLU A 175 -15.21 -11.39 -7.04
N PRO A 176 -16.36 -10.73 -6.80
CA PRO A 176 -17.01 -10.70 -5.49
C PRO A 176 -17.55 -12.08 -5.09
N LEU A 177 -17.30 -12.48 -3.84
CA LEU A 177 -17.69 -13.76 -3.24
C LEU A 177 -18.54 -13.50 -1.98
N PRO A 178 -19.80 -13.06 -2.11
CA PRO A 178 -20.61 -12.63 -0.97
C PRO A 178 -20.80 -13.73 0.09
N GLY A 179 -20.94 -15.00 -0.30
CA GLY A 179 -21.07 -16.11 0.66
C GLY A 179 -19.83 -16.43 1.48
N GLN A 180 -18.70 -15.77 1.18
CA GLN A 180 -17.48 -15.80 2.00
C GLN A 180 -17.17 -14.44 2.62
N ASN A 181 -17.99 -13.42 2.37
CA ASN A 181 -17.66 -12.01 2.61
C ASN A 181 -16.23 -11.68 2.12
N ALA A 182 -16.00 -11.94 0.83
CA ALA A 182 -14.68 -11.85 0.23
C ALA A 182 -14.72 -11.26 -1.18
N VAL A 183 -13.59 -10.73 -1.65
CA VAL A 183 -13.37 -10.36 -3.05
C VAL A 183 -12.05 -10.99 -3.49
N ARG A 184 -12.10 -11.72 -4.61
CA ARG A 184 -10.94 -12.32 -5.25
C ARG A 184 -10.49 -11.43 -6.41
N PHE A 185 -9.21 -11.11 -6.43
CA PHE A 185 -8.55 -10.37 -7.49
C PHE A 185 -7.61 -11.30 -8.24
N LYS A 186 -7.55 -11.17 -9.56
CA LYS A 186 -6.63 -11.92 -10.42
C LYS A 186 -5.89 -10.98 -11.37
N TYR A 187 -4.60 -11.20 -11.52
CA TYR A 187 -3.78 -10.51 -12.49
C TYR A 187 -2.84 -11.49 -13.20
N VAL A 188 -2.71 -11.31 -14.52
CA VAL A 188 -1.80 -12.10 -15.35
C VAL A 188 -0.68 -11.19 -15.83
N SER A 189 0.46 -11.31 -15.18
CA SER A 189 1.69 -10.59 -15.51
C SER A 189 2.43 -11.38 -16.61
N PRO A 190 2.50 -10.90 -17.86
CA PRO A 190 3.12 -11.63 -18.95
C PRO A 190 4.64 -11.81 -18.77
N ASP A 191 5.22 -12.78 -19.48
CA ASP A 191 6.68 -12.94 -19.59
C ASP A 191 7.35 -11.64 -20.05
N GLY A 192 8.37 -11.22 -19.30
CA GLY A 192 9.13 -10.00 -19.55
C GLY A 192 8.55 -8.73 -18.94
N GLU A 193 7.39 -8.76 -18.27
CA GLU A 193 6.85 -7.60 -17.57
C GLU A 193 7.84 -7.11 -16.51
N GLU A 194 8.17 -5.82 -16.55
CA GLU A 194 9.19 -5.16 -15.69
C GLU A 194 10.58 -5.85 -15.69
N GLY A 195 10.84 -6.73 -16.66
CA GLY A 195 12.08 -7.50 -16.81
C GLY A 195 12.05 -8.90 -16.19
N TYR A 196 10.94 -9.32 -15.57
CA TYR A 196 10.81 -10.63 -14.93
C TYR A 196 10.57 -11.76 -15.96
N PRO A 197 11.21 -12.94 -15.83
CA PRO A 197 10.90 -14.10 -16.66
C PRO A 197 9.58 -14.74 -16.27
N GLY A 198 8.90 -15.34 -17.24
CA GLY A 198 7.71 -16.15 -17.06
C GLY A 198 6.43 -15.33 -16.96
N THR A 199 5.37 -15.87 -17.54
CA THR A 199 4.02 -15.42 -17.24
C THR A 199 3.71 -15.84 -15.81
N LEU A 200 3.26 -14.92 -14.96
CA LEU A 200 2.81 -15.18 -13.60
C LEU A 200 1.30 -14.89 -13.52
N THR A 201 0.51 -15.91 -13.17
CA THR A 201 -0.89 -15.70 -12.79
C THR A 201 -0.95 -15.58 -11.29
N SER A 202 -1.32 -14.40 -10.79
CA SER A 202 -1.45 -14.10 -9.36
C SER A 202 -2.92 -13.96 -9.00
N ILE A 203 -3.29 -14.49 -7.84
CA ILE A 203 -4.62 -14.38 -7.23
C ILE A 203 -4.43 -13.84 -5.82
N VAL A 204 -5.22 -12.82 -5.47
CA VAL A 204 -5.28 -12.27 -4.10
C VAL A 204 -6.72 -12.30 -3.65
N THR A 205 -7.01 -13.00 -2.56
CA THR A 205 -8.36 -13.03 -1.97
C THR A 205 -8.36 -12.28 -0.65
N TYR A 206 -9.17 -11.23 -0.57
CA TYR A 206 -9.45 -10.54 0.69
C TYR A 206 -10.74 -11.07 1.27
N THR A 207 -10.71 -11.50 2.53
CA THR A 207 -11.87 -11.95 3.29
C THR A 207 -12.02 -11.11 4.55
N LEU A 208 -13.22 -10.56 4.80
CA LEU A 208 -13.56 -9.88 6.04
C LEU A 208 -14.39 -10.82 6.93
N THR A 209 -13.81 -11.33 7.99
CA THR A 209 -14.49 -12.30 8.87
C THR A 209 -15.33 -11.60 9.94
N ASP A 210 -16.27 -12.33 10.54
CA ASP A 210 -17.04 -11.86 11.69
C ASP A 210 -16.21 -11.75 12.98
N ASP A 211 -14.94 -12.19 12.97
CA ASP A 211 -14.03 -12.00 14.10
C ASP A 211 -13.14 -10.75 13.96
N ASN A 212 -13.57 -9.79 13.14
CA ASN A 212 -12.83 -8.56 12.83
C ASN A 212 -11.42 -8.85 12.28
N GLU A 213 -11.33 -9.86 11.42
CA GLU A 213 -10.10 -10.22 10.74
C GLU A 213 -10.22 -9.86 9.26
N ILE A 214 -9.20 -9.17 8.75
CA ILE A 214 -8.93 -9.14 7.31
C ILE A 214 -7.94 -10.24 7.03
N LYS A 215 -8.36 -11.25 6.28
CA LYS A 215 -7.49 -12.30 5.77
C LYS A 215 -7.16 -12.03 4.31
N ILE A 216 -5.87 -12.00 3.99
CA ILE A 216 -5.33 -11.82 2.65
C ILE A 216 -4.62 -13.12 2.28
N ASP A 217 -5.18 -13.85 1.34
CA ASP A 217 -4.57 -15.05 0.77
C ASP A 217 -3.95 -14.70 -0.58
N TYR A 218 -2.71 -15.12 -0.78
CA TYR A 218 -1.95 -14.91 -2.01
C TYR A 218 -1.67 -16.27 -2.65
N GLU A 219 -2.01 -16.41 -3.92
CA GLU A 219 -1.68 -17.59 -4.72
C GLU A 219 -1.00 -17.15 -6.02
N ALA A 220 0.02 -17.88 -6.49
CA ALA A 220 0.57 -17.64 -7.82
C ALA A 220 1.11 -18.91 -8.48
N THR A 221 1.03 -18.95 -9.81
CA THR A 221 1.62 -20.00 -10.65
C THR A 221 2.33 -19.39 -11.85
N THR A 222 3.35 -20.06 -12.37
CA THR A 222 4.15 -19.56 -13.48
C THR A 222 4.45 -20.60 -14.57
N ASP A 223 4.72 -20.13 -15.78
CA ASP A 223 5.19 -20.95 -16.90
C ASP A 223 6.72 -21.04 -17.03
N LYS A 224 7.47 -20.21 -16.28
CA LYS A 224 8.95 -20.25 -16.18
C LYS A 224 9.39 -19.87 -14.78
N ALA A 225 10.50 -20.44 -14.32
CA ALA A 225 11.11 -20.08 -13.04
C ALA A 225 11.23 -18.57 -12.87
N THR A 226 10.74 -18.02 -11.75
CA THR A 226 10.72 -16.56 -11.53
C THR A 226 10.72 -16.21 -10.04
N PRO A 227 11.34 -15.10 -9.61
CA PRO A 227 11.17 -14.63 -8.24
C PRO A 227 9.76 -14.08 -8.00
N VAL A 228 9.15 -14.46 -6.87
CA VAL A 228 7.84 -14.00 -6.40
C VAL A 228 7.94 -13.67 -4.91
N ASN A 229 7.45 -12.50 -4.53
CA ASN A 229 7.33 -12.08 -3.13
C ASN A 229 6.18 -11.06 -3.06
N LEU A 230 4.97 -11.50 -2.71
CA LEU A 230 3.79 -10.63 -2.71
C LEU A 230 3.51 -10.12 -1.30
N THR A 231 3.10 -8.87 -1.19
CA THR A 231 2.69 -8.30 0.11
C THR A 231 1.65 -7.21 -0.08
N ASN A 232 1.05 -6.75 1.02
CA ASN A 232 0.16 -5.59 1.04
C ASN A 232 0.83 -4.44 1.78
N HIS A 233 0.85 -3.25 1.17
CA HIS A 233 1.54 -2.07 1.68
C HIS A 233 0.58 -1.05 2.34
N SER A 234 -0.40 -1.55 3.11
CA SER A 234 -1.25 -0.68 3.95
C SER A 234 -0.42 0.08 4.97
N TYR A 235 -0.65 1.41 5.02
CA TYR A 235 -0.16 2.23 6.12
C TYR A 235 -1.27 2.33 7.14
N LEU A 236 -0.94 2.04 8.38
CA LEU A 236 -1.84 1.99 9.50
C LEU A 236 -1.61 3.19 10.41
N ASN A 237 -2.69 3.71 10.95
CA ASN A 237 -2.71 4.58 12.11
C ASN A 237 -3.98 4.28 12.91
N LEU A 238 -3.84 3.45 13.95
CA LEU A 238 -4.97 2.98 14.77
C LEU A 238 -5.59 4.10 15.62
N ALA A 239 -4.97 5.27 15.71
CA ALA A 239 -5.57 6.43 16.35
C ALA A 239 -6.69 7.05 15.50
N ALA A 240 -6.78 6.71 14.20
CA ALA A 240 -7.83 7.18 13.30
C ALA A 240 -8.04 8.71 13.31
N GLY A 241 -6.94 9.48 13.39
CA GLY A 241 -6.96 10.95 13.45
C GLY A 241 -7.01 11.55 14.86
N GLU A 242 -7.11 10.74 15.92
CA GLU A 242 -7.07 11.20 17.31
C GLU A 242 -5.66 11.46 17.83
N ALA A 243 -4.64 11.03 17.09
CA ALA A 243 -3.24 11.32 17.36
C ALA A 243 -2.59 12.00 16.15
N GLU A 244 -1.60 12.84 16.43
CA GLU A 244 -0.86 13.57 15.41
C GLU A 244 -0.06 12.66 14.46
N ASP A 245 0.44 11.53 14.96
CA ASP A 245 1.26 10.59 14.20
C ASP A 245 1.18 9.18 14.80
N ALA A 246 1.89 8.24 14.20
CA ALA A 246 1.93 6.87 14.66
C ALA A 246 2.97 6.60 15.76
N LEU A 247 3.77 7.58 16.18
CA LEU A 247 4.91 7.35 17.08
C LEU A 247 4.49 6.87 18.48
N GLY A 248 3.25 7.17 18.89
CA GLY A 248 2.67 6.68 20.15
C GLY A 248 2.24 5.22 20.15
N HIS A 249 2.17 4.56 18.99
CA HIS A 249 1.76 3.15 18.91
C HIS A 249 2.79 2.25 19.58
N ILE A 250 2.31 1.29 20.37
CA ILE A 250 3.13 0.31 21.06
C ILE A 250 3.19 -0.96 20.22
N VAL A 251 4.37 -1.31 19.74
CA VAL A 251 4.62 -2.46 18.87
C VAL A 251 5.34 -3.55 19.64
N THR A 252 4.94 -4.80 19.40
CA THR A 252 5.69 -6.01 19.75
C THR A 252 5.85 -6.86 18.50
N LEU A 253 7.08 -7.28 18.21
CA LEU A 253 7.41 -8.15 17.08
C LEU A 253 7.93 -9.49 17.61
N ASN A 254 7.39 -10.59 17.08
CA ASN A 254 7.86 -11.96 17.35
C ASN A 254 9.06 -12.29 16.45
N ALA A 255 10.11 -11.47 16.56
CA ALA A 255 11.32 -11.54 15.76
C ALA A 255 12.54 -11.25 16.65
N ASP A 256 13.52 -12.14 16.63
CA ASP A 256 14.76 -12.01 17.41
C ASP A 256 15.94 -11.52 16.58
N LYS A 257 15.77 -11.39 15.26
CA LYS A 257 16.77 -10.87 14.32
C LYS A 257 16.16 -9.90 13.32
N TYR A 258 17.02 -9.10 12.68
CA TYR A 258 16.66 -8.24 11.56
C TYR A 258 17.75 -8.31 10.47
N THR A 259 17.40 -7.97 9.23
CA THR A 259 18.37 -7.86 8.13
C THR A 259 19.09 -6.53 8.21
N VAL A 260 20.42 -6.55 8.33
CA VAL A 260 21.24 -5.33 8.28
C VAL A 260 21.33 -4.84 6.84
N VAL A 261 21.04 -3.56 6.63
CA VAL A 261 21.06 -2.91 5.32
C VAL A 261 22.24 -1.98 5.14
N ASP A 262 22.60 -1.71 3.89
CA ASP A 262 23.55 -0.67 3.50
C ASP A 262 22.87 0.71 3.33
N GLU A 263 23.64 1.72 2.91
CA GLU A 263 23.17 3.09 2.69
C GLU A 263 22.09 3.23 1.61
N THR A 264 21.90 2.20 0.77
CA THR A 264 20.85 2.13 -0.26
C THR A 264 19.67 1.27 0.17
N LEU A 265 19.62 0.86 1.44
CA LEU A 265 18.61 0.01 2.06
C LEU A 265 18.59 -1.43 1.52
N ILE A 266 19.68 -1.89 0.88
CA ILE A 266 19.83 -3.28 0.45
C ILE A 266 20.36 -4.13 1.60
N PRO A 267 19.77 -5.31 1.89
CA PRO A 267 20.33 -6.23 2.85
C PRO A 267 21.74 -6.69 2.48
N THR A 268 22.66 -6.52 3.43
CA THR A 268 24.06 -6.97 3.35
C THR A 268 24.22 -8.49 3.37
N GLY A 269 23.15 -9.22 3.74
CA GLY A 269 23.16 -10.66 4.02
C GLY A 269 23.37 -11.02 5.49
N GLU A 270 23.71 -10.04 6.35
CA GLU A 270 23.81 -10.25 7.80
C GLU A 270 22.41 -10.27 8.45
N LEU A 271 22.14 -11.31 9.24
CA LEU A 271 21.00 -11.38 10.16
C LEU A 271 21.50 -11.10 11.58
N ARG A 272 21.20 -9.92 12.11
CA ARG A 272 21.70 -9.46 13.41
C ARG A 272 20.64 -9.62 14.49
N ASP A 273 21.05 -10.07 15.68
CA ASP A 273 20.15 -10.14 16.84
C ASP A 273 19.62 -8.74 17.19
N VAL A 274 18.31 -8.64 17.44
CA VAL A 274 17.69 -7.37 17.85
C VAL A 274 18.06 -6.99 19.29
N LYS A 275 18.34 -7.99 20.13
CA LYS A 275 18.58 -7.82 21.57
C LYS A 275 19.70 -6.83 21.85
N GLY A 276 19.39 -5.81 22.64
CA GLY A 276 20.35 -4.77 23.01
C GLY A 276 20.62 -3.73 21.92
N THR A 277 19.81 -3.73 20.85
CA THR A 277 19.85 -2.71 19.79
C THR A 277 18.58 -1.85 19.81
N VAL A 278 18.56 -0.78 19.02
CA VAL A 278 17.36 0.06 18.84
C VAL A 278 16.20 -0.69 18.16
N MET A 279 16.49 -1.81 17.50
CA MET A 279 15.54 -2.68 16.80
C MET A 279 14.79 -3.64 17.75
N ASP A 280 15.05 -3.62 19.06
CA ASP A 280 14.45 -4.60 19.97
C ASP A 280 12.96 -4.32 20.26
N PHE A 281 12.07 -4.93 19.48
CA PHE A 281 10.62 -4.97 19.70
C PHE A 281 10.14 -6.33 20.25
N THR A 282 11.03 -7.17 20.81
CA THR A 282 10.62 -8.44 21.43
C THR A 282 9.77 -8.26 22.69
N THR A 283 9.74 -7.04 23.20
CA THR A 283 8.84 -6.57 24.25
C THR A 283 8.08 -5.34 23.73
N PRO A 284 6.91 -5.00 24.31
CA PRO A 284 6.14 -3.85 23.88
C PRO A 284 6.94 -2.54 23.97
N GLN A 285 7.06 -1.82 22.86
CA GLN A 285 7.77 -0.55 22.78
C GLN A 285 7.02 0.44 21.90
N ALA A 286 6.92 1.70 22.34
CA ALA A 286 6.40 2.76 21.49
C ALA A 286 7.33 2.97 20.28
N ILE A 287 6.77 3.13 19.08
CA ILE A 287 7.54 3.37 17.85
C ILE A 287 8.52 4.54 18.07
N GLY A 288 8.01 5.65 18.62
CA GLY A 288 8.76 6.88 18.88
C GLY A 288 9.85 6.78 19.94
N ALA A 289 9.88 5.73 20.77
CA ALA A 289 10.79 5.65 21.91
C ALA A 289 12.27 5.70 21.50
N ARG A 290 12.59 5.12 20.34
CA ARG A 290 13.97 5.03 19.82
C ARG A 290 14.12 5.42 18.36
N VAL A 291 13.05 5.87 17.70
CA VAL A 291 13.01 6.18 16.25
C VAL A 291 14.13 7.12 15.80
N ASN A 292 14.46 8.14 16.61
CA ASN A 292 15.50 9.12 16.31
C ASN A 292 16.94 8.57 16.41
N GLN A 293 17.11 7.37 16.97
CA GLN A 293 18.40 6.69 17.07
C GLN A 293 18.66 5.79 15.86
N VAL A 294 17.64 5.55 15.03
CA VAL A 294 17.74 4.76 13.81
C VAL A 294 18.28 5.65 12.69
N GLU A 295 19.24 5.14 11.94
CA GLU A 295 19.74 5.82 10.74
C GLU A 295 18.61 6.06 9.73
N GLY A 296 18.62 7.18 9.02
CA GLY A 296 17.48 7.63 8.20
C GLY A 296 16.32 8.22 9.03
N GLY A 297 16.39 8.17 10.37
CA GLY A 297 15.42 8.77 11.26
C GLY A 297 14.08 8.03 11.28
N GLY A 298 14.12 6.70 11.17
CA GLY A 298 12.96 5.82 11.28
C GLY A 298 13.27 4.38 10.95
N TYR A 299 12.36 3.47 11.30
CA TYR A 299 12.47 2.05 10.95
C TYR A 299 12.07 1.87 9.48
N ASP A 300 12.91 1.15 8.74
CA ASP A 300 12.62 0.60 7.41
C ASP A 300 13.40 -0.71 7.26
N HIS A 301 13.07 -1.70 8.09
CA HIS A 301 13.85 -2.93 8.21
C HIS A 301 12.97 -4.17 8.16
N ASN A 302 13.47 -5.21 7.52
CA ASN A 302 12.88 -6.54 7.59
C ASN A 302 13.32 -7.24 8.89
N TYR A 303 12.34 -7.67 9.66
CA TYR A 303 12.49 -8.48 10.85
C TYR A 303 12.31 -9.95 10.50
N VAL A 304 13.17 -10.80 11.06
CA VAL A 304 13.17 -12.25 10.85
C VAL A 304 12.29 -12.88 11.93
N LEU A 305 11.18 -13.49 11.55
CA LEU A 305 10.26 -14.09 12.50
C LEU A 305 10.90 -15.30 13.18
N THR A 306 10.72 -15.39 14.50
CA THR A 306 11.35 -16.44 15.33
C THR A 306 10.76 -17.82 15.07
N ASP A 307 9.45 -17.90 14.83
CA ASP A 307 8.81 -19.13 14.35
C ASP A 307 9.06 -19.23 12.84
N THR A 308 9.91 -20.18 12.45
CA THR A 308 10.30 -20.40 11.05
C THR A 308 9.42 -21.41 10.33
N SER A 309 8.30 -21.84 10.94
CA SER A 309 7.38 -22.74 10.27
C SER A 309 6.58 -22.01 9.17
N GLU A 310 6.20 -22.74 8.13
CA GLU A 310 5.33 -22.24 7.06
C GLU A 310 3.85 -22.19 7.50
N LYS A 311 3.56 -22.49 8.77
CA LYS A 311 2.21 -22.39 9.33
C LYS A 311 1.88 -20.94 9.63
N LEU A 312 0.58 -20.65 9.68
CA LEU A 312 0.08 -19.37 10.16
C LEU A 312 0.55 -19.16 11.61
N LYS A 313 1.29 -18.08 11.84
CA LYS A 313 1.89 -17.74 13.14
C LYS A 313 1.77 -16.26 13.42
N LYS A 314 1.73 -15.88 14.70
CA LYS A 314 1.63 -14.47 15.10
C LYS A 314 2.97 -13.77 14.87
N ALA A 315 3.00 -12.74 14.04
CA ALA A 315 4.17 -11.95 13.72
C ALA A 315 4.30 -10.69 14.59
N ALA A 316 3.18 -10.03 14.87
CA ALA A 316 3.19 -8.75 15.59
C ALA A 316 1.93 -8.49 16.42
N THR A 317 2.05 -7.57 17.36
CA THR A 317 0.92 -6.88 18.00
C THR A 317 1.22 -5.39 18.02
N VAL A 318 0.21 -4.59 17.69
CA VAL A 318 0.23 -3.14 17.80
C VAL A 318 -0.92 -2.71 18.68
N TYR A 319 -0.66 -1.83 19.64
CA TYR A 319 -1.65 -1.22 20.50
C TYR A 319 -1.54 0.30 20.43
N GLU A 320 -2.67 0.99 20.26
CA GLU A 320 -2.73 2.44 20.30
C GLU A 320 -3.41 2.89 21.60
N PRO A 321 -2.68 3.55 22.52
CA PRO A 321 -3.19 3.84 23.86
C PRO A 321 -4.35 4.84 23.94
N THR A 322 -4.53 5.72 22.96
CA THR A 322 -5.55 6.78 23.01
C THR A 322 -6.94 6.20 22.77
N THR A 323 -7.07 5.39 21.72
CA THR A 323 -8.33 4.77 21.26
C THR A 323 -8.54 3.38 21.86
N GLY A 324 -7.45 2.72 22.27
CA GLY A 324 -7.49 1.35 22.76
C GLY A 324 -7.58 0.30 21.68
N ARG A 325 -7.49 0.68 20.40
CA ARG A 325 -7.44 -0.27 19.29
C ARG A 325 -6.18 -1.13 19.38
N VAL A 326 -6.37 -2.42 19.15
CA VAL A 326 -5.32 -3.43 19.09
C VAL A 326 -5.39 -4.10 17.73
N MET A 327 -4.24 -4.22 17.07
CA MET A 327 -4.08 -5.01 15.87
C MET A 327 -3.08 -6.15 16.13
N GLU A 328 -3.46 -7.38 15.81
CA GLU A 328 -2.56 -8.53 15.76
C GLU A 328 -2.31 -8.91 14.29
N VAL A 329 -1.06 -9.23 13.97
CA VAL A 329 -0.67 -9.70 12.63
C VAL A 329 -0.31 -11.17 12.71
N PHE A 330 -0.93 -11.99 11.86
CA PHE A 330 -0.56 -13.39 11.65
C PHE A 330 -0.13 -13.62 10.22
N THR A 331 0.83 -14.50 9.97
CA THR A 331 1.31 -14.77 8.61
C THR A 331 1.94 -16.14 8.43
N THR A 332 2.00 -16.63 7.20
CA THR A 332 2.83 -17.77 6.81
C THR A 332 4.23 -17.35 6.36
N GLU A 333 4.45 -16.06 6.11
CA GLU A 333 5.74 -15.50 5.66
C GLU A 333 6.88 -15.68 6.68
N PRO A 334 8.15 -15.68 6.26
CA PRO A 334 9.30 -15.81 7.16
C PRO A 334 9.74 -14.46 7.75
N GLY A 335 9.30 -13.33 7.18
CA GLY A 335 9.71 -12.00 7.58
C GLY A 335 8.56 -11.00 7.61
N ILE A 336 8.85 -9.84 8.20
CA ILE A 336 7.95 -8.69 8.23
C ILE A 336 8.77 -7.40 8.09
N GLN A 337 8.50 -6.61 7.06
CA GLN A 337 9.01 -5.25 6.95
C GLN A 337 8.27 -4.38 7.96
N PHE A 338 9.01 -3.73 8.85
CA PHE A 338 8.46 -2.68 9.68
C PHE A 338 8.98 -1.33 9.21
N TYR A 339 8.08 -0.56 8.61
CA TYR A 339 8.35 0.77 8.09
C TYR A 339 7.54 1.83 8.83
N SER A 340 8.22 2.82 9.41
CA SER A 340 7.56 3.85 10.23
C SER A 340 7.18 5.13 9.47
N GLY A 341 6.92 5.08 8.16
CA GLY A 341 6.40 6.24 7.42
C GLY A 341 7.40 7.38 7.23
N ASN A 342 8.68 7.05 7.04
CA ASN A 342 9.81 7.99 7.12
C ASN A 342 9.87 9.00 5.97
N PHE A 343 9.34 8.63 4.80
CA PHE A 343 9.41 9.42 3.57
C PHE A 343 8.14 10.23 3.29
N LEU A 344 7.11 10.10 4.13
CA LEU A 344 5.98 11.02 4.11
C LEU A 344 6.47 12.42 4.48
N ASP A 345 6.11 13.43 3.69
CA ASP A 345 6.65 14.79 3.81
C ASP A 345 5.56 15.87 3.98
N GLY A 346 4.29 15.47 4.06
CA GLY A 346 3.16 16.37 4.18
C GLY A 346 2.70 17.00 2.86
N THR A 347 3.20 16.52 1.72
CA THR A 347 2.71 16.97 0.39
C THR A 347 1.45 16.24 -0.07
N ILE A 348 1.15 15.08 0.53
CA ILE A 348 -0.04 14.29 0.21
C ILE A 348 -1.15 14.62 1.20
N THR A 349 -2.31 15.00 0.65
CA THR A 349 -3.58 15.07 1.38
C THR A 349 -4.44 13.90 0.93
N GLY A 350 -4.72 12.98 1.86
CA GLY A 350 -5.48 11.77 1.61
C GLY A 350 -6.96 11.88 1.94
N SER A 351 -7.56 10.74 2.25
CA SER A 351 -8.94 10.60 2.66
C SER A 351 -9.33 11.55 3.78
N GLY A 352 -10.54 12.11 3.70
CA GLY A 352 -11.07 13.05 4.69
C GLY A 352 -10.35 14.41 4.74
N GLY A 353 -9.43 14.68 3.81
CA GLY A 353 -8.65 15.92 3.77
C GLY A 353 -7.44 15.92 4.70
N GLU A 354 -7.02 14.77 5.20
CA GLU A 354 -5.93 14.64 6.16
C GLU A 354 -4.55 14.67 5.48
N THR A 355 -3.60 15.42 6.05
CA THR A 355 -2.26 15.58 5.47
C THR A 355 -1.27 14.60 6.09
N TYR A 356 -0.73 13.71 5.26
CA TYR A 356 0.17 12.66 5.69
C TYR A 356 1.62 13.15 5.76
N ARG A 357 2.03 13.53 6.98
CA ARG A 357 3.39 13.95 7.33
C ARG A 357 4.29 12.78 7.71
N LYS A 358 5.58 13.06 7.93
CA LYS A 358 6.55 12.06 8.40
C LYS A 358 6.03 11.35 9.65
N HIS A 359 6.09 10.02 9.64
CA HIS A 359 5.59 9.14 10.70
C HIS A 359 4.07 9.14 10.94
N TYR A 360 3.28 9.74 10.04
CA TYR A 360 1.82 9.78 10.20
C TYR A 360 1.19 8.37 10.27
N GLY A 361 1.74 7.42 9.52
CA GLY A 361 1.35 6.00 9.58
C GLY A 361 2.57 5.10 9.51
N PHE A 362 2.35 3.79 9.73
CA PHE A 362 3.38 2.75 9.64
C PHE A 362 2.88 1.57 8.82
N ALA A 363 3.79 0.79 8.22
CA ALA A 363 3.46 -0.43 7.49
C ALA A 363 4.08 -1.66 8.17
N LEU A 364 3.38 -2.80 8.07
CA LEU A 364 3.79 -4.11 8.56
C LEU A 364 3.63 -5.13 7.42
N GLU A 365 4.54 -5.07 6.45
CA GLU A 365 4.48 -5.88 5.23
C GLU A 365 5.05 -7.27 5.50
N THR A 366 4.20 -8.27 5.63
CA THR A 366 4.63 -9.67 5.74
C THR A 366 5.18 -10.15 4.41
N GLN A 367 6.39 -10.70 4.39
CA GLN A 367 7.10 -11.00 3.14
C GLN A 367 8.27 -11.97 3.35
N HIS A 368 8.83 -12.46 2.25
CA HIS A 368 10.20 -12.95 2.21
C HIS A 368 11.21 -11.79 2.35
N PHE A 369 12.45 -12.14 2.68
CA PHE A 369 13.48 -11.12 2.94
C PHE A 369 13.83 -10.36 1.67
N PRO A 370 14.08 -9.04 1.75
CA PRO A 370 14.48 -8.28 0.58
C PRO A 370 15.79 -8.80 -0.03
N ASN A 371 15.92 -8.64 -1.34
CA ASN A 371 17.08 -9.08 -2.12
C ASN A 371 17.37 -10.61 -2.05
N SER A 372 16.41 -11.44 -1.61
CA SER A 372 16.54 -12.92 -1.59
C SER A 372 17.04 -13.54 -2.90
N PRO A 373 16.66 -13.08 -4.11
CA PRO A 373 17.21 -13.61 -5.37
C PRO A 373 18.74 -13.53 -5.48
N ASN A 374 19.36 -12.61 -4.74
CA ASN A 374 20.81 -12.42 -4.69
C ASN A 374 21.45 -12.86 -3.36
N GLN A 375 20.67 -13.43 -2.44
CA GLN A 375 21.11 -13.82 -1.10
C GLN A 375 20.82 -15.32 -0.86
N PRO A 376 21.68 -16.25 -1.33
CA PRO A 376 21.44 -17.69 -1.25
C PRO A 376 21.22 -18.29 0.15
N LYS A 377 21.48 -17.52 1.22
CA LYS A 377 21.23 -17.93 2.61
C LYS A 377 19.87 -17.52 3.14
N PHE A 378 19.16 -16.65 2.42
CA PHE A 378 17.80 -16.24 2.76
C PHE A 378 16.79 -17.28 2.25
N PRO A 379 15.56 -17.30 2.80
CA PRO A 379 14.48 -18.11 2.25
C PRO A 379 14.31 -17.82 0.75
N SER A 380 14.21 -18.89 -0.04
CA SER A 380 14.08 -18.80 -1.49
C SER A 380 12.77 -18.11 -1.87
N THR A 381 12.83 -17.26 -2.88
CA THR A 381 11.66 -16.61 -3.48
C THR A 381 11.41 -17.10 -4.91
N ILE A 382 12.13 -18.13 -5.37
CA ILE A 382 11.97 -18.65 -6.73
C ILE A 382 10.80 -19.62 -6.76
N LEU A 383 9.81 -19.31 -7.61
CA LEU A 383 8.71 -20.19 -7.95
C LEU A 383 9.03 -20.94 -9.24
N GLU A 384 8.98 -22.27 -9.23
CA GLU A 384 9.22 -23.11 -10.40
C GLU A 384 7.91 -23.48 -11.13
N PRO A 385 7.96 -23.79 -12.44
CA PRO A 385 6.80 -24.31 -13.15
C PRO A 385 6.28 -25.62 -12.56
N GLY A 386 4.98 -25.66 -12.27
CA GLY A 386 4.31 -26.81 -11.63
C GLY A 386 4.24 -26.71 -10.11
N GLU A 387 4.87 -25.70 -9.50
CA GLU A 387 4.65 -25.32 -8.10
C GLU A 387 3.55 -24.26 -7.99
N THR A 388 3.04 -24.10 -6.77
CA THR A 388 2.12 -23.02 -6.40
C THR A 388 2.75 -22.22 -5.27
N TYR A 389 2.87 -20.91 -5.45
CA TYR A 389 3.14 -19.96 -4.37
C TYR A 389 1.87 -19.81 -3.56
N GLU A 390 1.91 -20.02 -2.25
CA GLU A 390 0.76 -19.84 -1.36
C GLU A 390 1.21 -19.21 -0.05
N THR A 391 0.67 -18.03 0.27
CA THR A 391 0.92 -17.35 1.55
C THR A 391 -0.34 -16.70 2.07
N THR A 392 -0.42 -16.49 3.38
CA THR A 392 -1.57 -15.87 4.04
C THR A 392 -1.08 -14.84 5.04
N THR A 393 -1.76 -13.70 5.10
CA THR A 393 -1.64 -12.71 6.16
C THR A 393 -3.00 -12.36 6.75
N ILE A 394 -3.06 -12.19 8.07
CA ILE A 394 -4.26 -11.80 8.79
C ILE A 394 -3.96 -10.58 9.64
N TYR A 395 -4.75 -9.52 9.47
CA TYR A 395 -4.86 -8.40 10.39
C TYR A 395 -6.11 -8.55 11.23
N LYS A 396 -5.94 -8.84 12.53
CA LYS A 396 -7.03 -9.02 13.49
C LYS A 396 -7.17 -7.80 14.38
N PHE A 397 -8.38 -7.25 14.45
CA PHE A 397 -8.66 -6.04 15.22
C PHE A 397 -9.50 -6.35 16.45
N SER A 398 -9.11 -5.74 17.56
CA SER A 398 -9.81 -5.79 18.84
C SER A 398 -9.60 -4.49 19.62
N THR A 399 -10.17 -4.41 20.82
CA THR A 399 -10.00 -3.25 21.70
C THR A 399 -9.54 -3.72 23.07
N ARG A 400 -8.80 -2.86 23.76
CA ARG A 400 -8.37 -3.05 25.14
C ARG A 400 -8.81 -1.86 25.99
N ASP A 401 -9.33 -2.14 27.17
CA ASP A 401 -9.59 -1.14 28.21
C ASP A 401 -8.26 -0.51 28.69
N GLU A 402 -8.35 0.65 29.36
CA GLU A 402 -7.20 1.24 30.04
C GLU A 402 -6.72 0.31 31.17
N GLU A 403 -5.39 0.16 31.29
CA GLU A 403 -4.75 -0.58 32.40
C GLU A 403 -4.70 0.24 33.69
#